data_AF-A0A9C8FUU3-F1
#
_entry.id   AF-A0A9C8FUU3-F1
#
_cell.length_a   1.000
_cell.length_b   1.000
_cell.length_c   1.000
_cell.angle_alpha   90.00
_cell.angle_beta   90.00
_cell.angle_gamma   90.00
#
_symmetry.space_group_name_H-M   'P 1'
#
loop_
_entity.id
_entity.type
_entity.pdbx_description
1 polymer ?
#
loop_
_entity_poly.entity_id
_entity_poly.type
_entity_poly.pdbx_seq_one_letter_code
_entity_poly.pdbx_strand_id
1 'polypeptide(L)'
;MKDKIKKFFAILAVELQDMQDGMTMLIKLSEERFKRHEITGYVWTENTALLKREQGVIRMIAERVSKIDREGFDSLEDAVQEVRKIVRGLPGIPQAVPDFIEKRMEKILKYVIDDE
;
A
#
# COMPACT_ATOMS: atom_id res chain seq x y z
N MET A 1 7.07 15.63 -18.12
CA MET A 1 7.69 15.16 -16.86
C MET A 1 6.81 15.43 -15.64
N LYS A 2 6.48 16.69 -15.32
CA LYS A 2 5.60 17.03 -14.17
C LYS A 2 4.23 16.35 -14.20
N ASP A 3 3.63 16.18 -15.38
CA ASP A 3 2.35 15.47 -15.50
C ASP A 3 2.48 13.97 -15.21
N LYS A 4 3.59 13.34 -15.60
CA LYS A 4 3.90 11.94 -15.27
C LYS A 4 4.02 11.76 -13.75
N ILE A 5 4.68 12.69 -13.05
CA ILE A 5 4.80 12.70 -11.58
C ILE A 5 3.44 12.87 -10.91
N LYS A 6 2.62 13.84 -11.36
CA LYS A 6 1.26 14.04 -10.84
C LYS A 6 0.40 12.79 -11.01
N LYS A 7 0.47 12.17 -12.18
CA LYS A 7 -0.26 10.93 -12.51
C LYS A 7 0.22 9.76 -11.66
N PHE A 8 1.54 9.59 -11.48
CA PHE A 8 2.11 8.58 -10.60
C PHE A 8 1.53 8.68 -9.18
N PHE A 9 1.57 9.86 -8.56
CA PHE A 9 1.01 10.03 -7.21
C PHE A 9 -0.51 9.85 -7.15
N ALA A 10 -1.24 10.26 -8.20
CA ALA A 10 -2.69 10.05 -8.26
C ALA A 10 -3.05 8.56 -8.30
N ILE A 11 -2.39 7.78 -9.17
CA ILE A 11 -2.63 6.34 -9.28
C ILE A 11 -2.15 5.63 -8.00
N LEU A 12 -1.00 6.02 -7.45
CA LEU A 12 -0.48 5.43 -6.21
C LEU A 12 -1.44 5.65 -5.03
N ALA A 13 -2.06 6.83 -4.92
CA ALA A 13 -3.04 7.11 -3.88
C ALA A 13 -4.26 6.18 -3.99
N VAL A 14 -4.75 5.94 -5.21
CA VAL A 14 -5.84 4.99 -5.48
C VAL A 14 -5.41 3.57 -5.11
N GLU A 15 -4.24 3.11 -5.57
CA GLU A 15 -3.74 1.77 -5.27
C GLU A 15 -3.54 1.52 -3.77
N LEU A 16 -3.06 2.52 -3.02
CA LEU A 16 -2.94 2.42 -1.55
C LEU A 16 -4.30 2.37 -0.85
N GLN A 17 -5.32 3.06 -1.38
CA GLN A 17 -6.68 2.97 -0.88
C GLN A 17 -7.30 1.61 -1.18
N ASP A 18 -7.17 1.12 -2.41
CA ASP A 18 -7.64 -0.20 -2.84
C ASP A 18 -7.01 -1.32 -2.00
N MET A 19 -5.72 -1.20 -1.66
CA MET A 19 -5.07 -2.12 -0.74
C MET A 19 -5.71 -2.11 0.65
N GLN A 20 -6.04 -0.93 1.21
CA GLN A 20 -6.71 -0.84 2.52
C GLN A 20 -8.13 -1.43 2.49
N ASP A 21 -8.85 -1.24 1.39
CA ASP A 21 -10.21 -1.77 1.21
C ASP A 21 -10.19 -3.29 1.07
N GLY A 22 -9.22 -3.83 0.31
CA GLY A 22 -8.98 -5.27 0.22
C GLY A 22 -8.67 -5.90 1.58
N MET A 23 -7.82 -5.25 2.39
CA MET A 23 -7.52 -5.73 3.75
C MET A 23 -8.75 -5.70 4.67
N THR A 24 -9.57 -4.65 4.56
CA THR A 24 -10.85 -4.57 5.30
C THR A 24 -11.76 -5.74 4.91
N MET A 25 -11.84 -6.07 3.62
CA MET A 25 -12.63 -7.20 3.13
C MET A 25 -12.10 -8.54 3.65
N LEU A 26 -10.78 -8.75 3.66
CA LEU A 26 -10.16 -9.97 4.19
C LEU A 26 -10.43 -10.15 5.69
N ILE A 27 -10.36 -9.06 6.48
CA ILE A 27 -10.69 -9.09 7.91
C ILE A 27 -12.15 -9.50 8.13
N LYS A 28 -13.09 -8.89 7.38
CA LYS A 28 -14.52 -9.24 7.46
C LYS A 28 -14.77 -10.70 7.08
N LEU A 29 -14.16 -11.17 5.99
CA LEU A 29 -14.28 -12.56 5.57
C LEU A 29 -13.74 -13.52 6.64
N SER A 30 -12.59 -13.20 7.25
CA SER A 30 -12.03 -13.98 8.35
C SER A 30 -13.00 -14.09 9.53
N GLU A 31 -13.65 -12.98 9.90
CA GLU A 31 -14.67 -12.95 10.95
C GLU A 31 -15.90 -13.80 10.60
N GLU A 32 -16.39 -13.73 9.36
CA GLU A 32 -17.50 -14.57 8.90
C GLU A 32 -17.18 -16.06 8.97
N ARG A 33 -15.98 -16.45 8.50
CA ARG A 33 -15.52 -17.84 8.54
C ARG A 33 -15.40 -18.36 9.97
N PHE A 34 -14.96 -17.51 10.90
CA PHE A 34 -14.94 -17.83 12.32
C PHE A 34 -16.35 -18.04 12.88
N LYS A 35 -17.29 -17.14 12.58
CA LYS A 35 -18.71 -17.27 13.01
C LYS A 35 -19.39 -18.53 12.45
N ARG A 36 -18.98 -18.99 11.26
CA ARG A 36 -19.43 -20.25 10.65
C ARG A 36 -18.69 -21.49 11.14
N HIS A 37 -17.77 -21.35 12.10
CA HIS A 37 -16.94 -22.44 12.64
C HIS A 37 -16.06 -23.13 11.58
N GLU A 38 -15.73 -22.45 10.48
CA GLU A 38 -14.82 -22.97 9.43
C GLU A 38 -13.34 -22.85 9.82
N ILE A 39 -13.02 -21.94 10.73
CA ILE A 39 -11.69 -21.72 11.27
C ILE A 39 -11.75 -21.66 12.80
N THR A 40 -10.66 -22.05 13.46
CA THR A 40 -10.59 -21.99 14.92
C THR A 40 -10.39 -20.55 15.39
N GLY A 41 -10.71 -20.29 16.67
CA GLY A 41 -10.45 -18.98 17.28
C GLY A 41 -8.97 -18.59 17.26
N TYR A 42 -8.06 -19.57 17.34
CA TYR A 42 -6.62 -19.36 17.19
C TYR A 42 -6.28 -18.79 15.81
N VAL A 43 -6.73 -19.46 14.74
CA VAL A 43 -6.49 -19.03 13.35
C VAL A 43 -7.10 -17.65 13.09
N TRP A 44 -8.32 -17.41 13.57
CA TRP A 44 -8.97 -16.11 13.43
C TRP A 44 -8.17 -14.99 14.12
N THR A 45 -7.71 -15.23 15.35
CA THR A 45 -6.97 -14.22 16.14
C THR A 45 -5.63 -13.89 15.50
N GLU A 46 -4.84 -14.91 15.15
CA GLU A 46 -3.51 -14.73 14.54
C GLU A 46 -3.60 -14.00 13.20
N ASN A 47 -4.48 -14.47 12.30
CA ASN A 47 -4.65 -13.85 10.98
C ASN A 47 -5.19 -12.42 11.09
N THR A 48 -6.19 -12.18 11.94
CA THR A 48 -6.78 -10.84 12.07
C THR A 48 -5.79 -9.86 12.70
N ALA A 49 -4.96 -10.30 13.64
CA ALA A 49 -3.92 -9.46 14.22
C ALA A 49 -2.88 -9.04 13.17
N LEU A 50 -2.43 -9.97 12.32
CA LEU A 50 -1.50 -9.68 11.22
C LEU A 50 -2.13 -8.73 10.19
N LEU A 51 -3.34 -9.02 9.72
CA LEU A 51 -4.05 -8.19 8.72
C LEU A 51 -4.27 -6.77 9.23
N LYS A 52 -4.67 -6.60 10.49
CA LYS A 52 -4.85 -5.27 11.11
C LYS A 52 -3.53 -4.51 11.19
N ARG A 53 -2.43 -5.21 11.52
CA ARG A 53 -1.10 -4.61 11.56
C ARG A 53 -0.66 -4.13 10.19
N GLU A 54 -0.82 -4.96 9.16
CA GLU A 54 -0.50 -4.60 7.78
C GLU A 54 -1.36 -3.44 7.26
N GLN A 55 -2.67 -3.47 7.53
CA GLN A 55 -3.58 -2.37 7.20
C GLN A 55 -3.15 -1.05 7.86
N GLY A 56 -2.76 -1.10 9.14
CA GLY A 56 -2.26 0.07 9.87
C GLY A 56 -1.00 0.65 9.23
N VAL A 57 -0.05 -0.19 8.83
CA VAL A 57 1.16 0.24 8.14
C VAL A 57 0.85 0.87 6.78
N ILE A 58 -0.04 0.25 5.98
CA ILE A 58 -0.43 0.80 4.67
C ILE A 58 -1.08 2.18 4.84
N ARG A 59 -1.93 2.35 5.86
CA ARG A 59 -2.54 3.66 6.17
C ARG A 59 -1.48 4.71 6.51
N MET A 60 -0.51 4.37 7.36
CA MET A 60 0.59 5.28 7.69
C MET A 60 1.41 5.67 6.46
N ILE A 61 1.64 4.74 5.53
CA ILE A 61 2.34 5.02 4.27
C ILE A 61 1.49 5.97 3.41
N ALA A 62 0.19 5.71 3.25
CA ALA A 62 -0.71 6.57 2.49
C ALA A 62 -0.74 8.00 3.03
N GLU A 63 -0.82 8.17 4.35
CA GLU A 63 -0.76 9.49 5.00
C GLU A 63 0.58 10.22 4.80
N ARG A 64 1.69 9.48 4.75
CA ARG A 64 3.01 10.07 4.47
C ARG A 64 3.14 10.46 3.01
N VAL A 65 2.69 9.59 2.09
CA VAL A 65 2.68 9.86 0.65
C VAL A 65 1.79 11.05 0.31
N SER A 66 0.63 11.20 0.97
CA SER A 66 -0.27 12.34 0.71
C SER A 66 0.32 13.69 1.11
N LYS A 67 1.33 13.72 1.98
CA LYS A 67 2.01 14.93 2.46
C LYS A 67 3.25 15.30 1.65
N ILE A 68 3.64 14.48 0.67
CA ILE A 68 4.76 14.78 -0.21
C ILE A 68 4.41 16.00 -1.08
N ASP A 69 5.34 16.96 -1.14
CA ASP A 69 5.29 18.03 -2.14
C ASP A 69 5.64 17.46 -3.52
N ARG A 70 4.63 17.41 -4.39
CA ARG A 70 4.72 16.80 -5.72
C ARG A 70 5.40 17.73 -6.74
N GLU A 71 5.49 19.02 -6.45
CA GLU A 71 6.05 20.01 -7.38
C GLU A 71 7.58 20.09 -7.31
N GLY A 72 8.16 19.60 -6.21
CA GLY A 72 9.60 19.65 -5.93
C GLY A 72 10.44 18.53 -6.55
N PHE A 73 9.87 17.67 -7.40
CA PHE A 73 10.61 16.60 -8.06
C PHE A 73 11.01 16.96 -9.49
N ASP A 74 12.28 16.71 -9.82
CA ASP A 74 12.85 16.92 -11.15
C ASP A 74 12.60 15.74 -12.10
N SER A 75 12.50 14.52 -11.55
CA SER A 75 12.26 13.29 -12.29
C SER A 75 11.20 12.38 -11.65
N LEU A 76 10.66 11.46 -12.44
CA LEU A 76 9.76 10.42 -11.95
C LEU A 76 10.50 9.46 -11.01
N GLU A 77 11.76 9.16 -11.32
CA GLU A 77 12.65 8.34 -10.52
C GLU A 77 12.82 8.91 -9.11
N ASP A 78 13.03 10.23 -8.97
CA ASP A 78 13.15 10.88 -7.65
C ASP A 78 11.87 10.73 -6.82
N ALA A 79 10.71 10.90 -7.46
CA ALA A 79 9.41 10.71 -6.81
C ALA A 79 9.24 9.26 -6.32
N VAL A 80 9.61 8.26 -7.13
CA VAL A 80 9.56 6.84 -6.74
C VAL A 80 10.52 6.54 -5.59
N GLN A 81 11.75 7.06 -5.63
CA GLN A 81 12.71 6.86 -4.57
C GLN A 81 12.23 7.46 -3.25
N GLU A 82 11.53 8.59 -3.28
CA GLU A 82 10.97 9.18 -2.07
C GLU A 82 9.91 8.29 -1.43
N VAL A 83 9.03 7.68 -2.23
CA VAL A 83 8.08 6.68 -1.72
C VAL A 83 8.80 5.46 -1.15
N ARG A 84 9.84 4.95 -1.82
CA ARG A 84 10.66 3.84 -1.31
C ARG A 84 11.32 4.16 0.04
N LYS A 85 11.81 5.40 0.23
CA LYS A 85 12.36 5.84 1.52
C LYS A 85 11.30 5.84 2.61
N ILE A 86 10.08 6.29 2.32
CA ILE A 86 8.96 6.25 3.29
C ILE A 86 8.69 4.82 3.74
N VAL A 87 8.61 3.88 2.81
CA VAL A 87 8.35 2.46 3.10
C VAL A 87 9.49 1.85 3.93
N ARG A 88 10.74 2.02 3.49
CA ARG A 88 11.94 1.47 4.15
C ARG A 88 12.24 2.12 5.50
N GLY A 89 11.82 3.36 5.69
CA GLY A 89 12.00 4.11 6.94
C GLY A 89 11.06 3.69 8.07
N LEU A 90 10.15 2.74 7.85
CA LEU A 90 9.25 2.22 8.87
C LEU A 90 9.86 0.98 9.54
N PRO A 91 10.22 1.04 10.84
CA PRO A 91 10.86 -0.08 11.51
C PRO A 91 9.87 -1.23 11.79
N GLY A 92 10.34 -2.46 11.61
CA GLY A 92 9.64 -3.67 12.05
C GLY A 92 8.33 -3.98 11.33
N ILE A 93 8.04 -3.38 10.18
CA ILE A 93 6.81 -3.63 9.44
C ILE A 93 6.73 -5.07 8.88
N PRO A 94 5.52 -5.64 8.70
CA PRO A 94 5.37 -6.94 8.05
C PRO A 94 6.01 -6.97 6.66
N GLN A 95 6.75 -8.04 6.36
CA GLN A 95 7.54 -8.16 5.12
C GLN A 95 6.70 -8.05 3.85
N ALA A 96 5.44 -8.49 3.89
CA ALA A 96 4.56 -8.41 2.74
C ALA A 96 4.29 -6.95 2.30
N VAL A 97 4.27 -5.98 3.23
CA VAL A 97 3.88 -4.60 2.91
C VAL A 97 4.86 -3.94 1.94
N PRO A 98 6.19 -3.93 2.18
CA PRO A 98 7.15 -3.44 1.19
C PRO A 98 7.05 -4.12 -0.18
N ASP A 99 6.93 -5.45 -0.19
CA ASP A 99 6.89 -6.23 -1.44
C ASP A 99 5.65 -5.90 -2.27
N PHE A 100 4.49 -5.72 -1.63
CA PHE A 100 3.27 -5.34 -2.33
C PHE A 100 3.33 -3.91 -2.87
N ILE A 101 3.83 -2.96 -2.08
CA ILE A 101 3.92 -1.56 -2.52
C ILE A 101 4.92 -1.42 -3.67
N GLU A 102 6.07 -2.11 -3.61
CA GLU A 102 7.05 -2.12 -4.71
C GLU A 102 6.43 -2.64 -6.00
N LYS A 103 5.73 -3.78 -5.94
CA LYS A 103 5.00 -4.33 -7.09
C LYS A 103 3.93 -3.39 -7.64
N ARG A 104 3.26 -2.60 -6.79
CA ARG A 104 2.31 -1.58 -7.25
C ARG A 104 3.03 -0.45 -7.96
N MET A 105 4.10 0.09 -7.39
CA MET A 105 4.89 1.14 -8.03
C MET A 105 5.43 0.69 -9.39
N GLU A 106 5.95 -0.52 -9.52
CA GLU A 106 6.41 -1.07 -10.81
C GLU A 106 5.30 -1.10 -11.87
N LYS A 107 4.07 -1.47 -11.51
CA LYS A 107 2.93 -1.46 -12.43
C LYS A 107 2.51 -0.06 -12.83
N ILE A 108 2.47 0.86 -11.87
CA ILE A 108 2.14 2.27 -12.13
C ILE A 108 3.19 2.88 -13.07
N LEU A 109 4.47 2.57 -12.85
CA LEU A 109 5.55 3.08 -13.70
C LEU A 109 5.40 2.61 -15.14
N LYS A 110 5.08 1.32 -15.38
CA LYS A 110 4.77 0.83 -16.72
C LYS A 110 3.64 1.64 -17.35
N TYR A 111 2.54 1.81 -16.64
CA TYR A 111 1.39 2.57 -17.15
C TYR A 111 1.70 4.05 -17.43
N VAL A 112 2.52 4.70 -16.59
CA VAL A 112 2.85 6.13 -16.75
C VAL A 112 3.89 6.35 -17.85
N ILE A 113 4.75 5.36 -18.13
CA ILE A 113 5.76 5.40 -19.19
C ILE A 113 5.17 5.01 -20.54
N ASP A 114 4.31 3.99 -20.59
CA ASP A 114 3.72 3.44 -21.82
C ASP A 114 2.56 4.28 -22.40
N ASP A 115 2.08 5.32 -21.71
CA ASP A 115 1.02 6.24 -22.20
C ASP A 115 1.54 7.31 -23.20
N GLU A 116 2.55 6.95 -24.00
CA GLU A 116 3.16 7.70 -25.13
C GLU A 116 3.04 6.87 -26.42
#